data_AF-A0A4U6MHD3-F1
#
_entry.id   AF-A0A4U6MHD3-F1
#
_cell.length_a   1.000
_cell.length_b   1.000
_cell.length_c   1.000
_cell.angle_alpha   90.00
_cell.angle_beta   90.00
_cell.angle_gamma   90.00
#
_symmetry.space_group_name_H-M   'P 1'
#
loop_
_entity.id
_entity.type
_entity.pdbx_description
1 polymer ?
#
loop_
_entity_poly.entity_id
_entity_poly.type
_entity_poly.pdbx_seq_one_letter_code
_entity_poly.pdbx_strand_id
1 'polypeptide(L)' 'YSGHLIDFNVRAERMGWLPSAPQLGTNPLYIAREAEKAGMTPVDYTVKSLKEGSIRFAAEQPENGKNHPRNLFIWR' A
#
# COMPACT_ATOMS: atom_id res chain seq x y z
N TYR A 1 6.68 23.58 3.95
CA TYR A 1 6.05 22.33 3.48
C TYR A 1 4.53 22.54 3.57
N SER A 2 3.77 22.24 2.53
CA SER A 2 2.30 22.42 2.49
C SER A 2 1.56 21.07 2.48
N GLY A 3 0.31 21.06 2.94
CA GLY A 3 -0.54 19.87 3.04
C GLY A 3 -1.25 19.77 4.39
N HIS A 4 -2.19 18.84 4.50
CA HIS A 4 -2.87 18.49 5.75
C HIS A 4 -1.93 17.69 6.66
N LEU A 5 -2.22 17.60 7.97
CA LEU A 5 -1.42 16.80 8.91
C LEU A 5 -1.27 15.34 8.45
N ILE A 6 -2.33 14.75 7.90
CA ILE A 6 -2.33 13.37 7.40
C ILE A 6 -1.42 13.18 6.17
N ASP A 7 -1.18 14.22 5.36
CA ASP A 7 -0.29 14.12 4.19
C ASP A 7 1.15 13.83 4.62
N PHE A 8 1.56 14.32 5.79
CA PHE A 8 2.89 14.04 6.33
C PHE A 8 3.03 12.58 6.75
N ASN A 9 1.97 11.95 7.29
CA ASN A 9 1.96 10.51 7.55
C ASN A 9 2.08 9.70 6.25
N VAL A 10 1.26 10.01 5.23
CA VAL A 10 1.34 9.30 3.93
C VAL A 10 2.72 9.44 3.29
N ARG A 11 3.34 10.62 3.39
CA ARG A 11 4.70 10.86 2.90
C ARG A 11 5.74 10.08 3.71
N ALA A 12 5.61 10.02 5.03
CA ALA A 12 6.49 9.25 5.91
C ALA A 12 6.37 7.73 5.65
N GLU A 13 5.15 7.22 5.46
CA GLU A 13 4.87 5.81 5.15
C GLU A 13 5.58 5.36 3.87
N ARG A 14 5.41 6.08 2.75
CA ARG A 14 6.04 5.72 1.47
C ARG A 14 7.56 5.85 1.45
N MET A 15 8.15 6.55 2.42
CA MET A 15 9.60 6.66 2.63
C MET A 15 10.14 5.64 3.64
N GLY A 16 9.28 4.77 4.18
CA GLY A 16 9.66 3.74 5.16
C GLY A 16 9.93 4.29 6.57
N TRP A 17 9.45 5.49 6.90
CA TRP A 17 9.62 6.09 8.22
C TRP A 17 8.58 5.62 9.23
N LEU A 18 7.35 5.35 8.76
CA LEU A 18 6.25 4.82 9.54
C LEU A 18 5.65 3.59 8.84
N PRO A 19 5.10 2.62 9.59
CA PRO A 19 4.37 1.50 9.00
C PRO A 19 2.98 1.92 8.50
N SER A 20 2.40 1.14 7.58
CA SER A 20 1.05 1.32 7.04
C SER A 20 0.14 0.11 7.35
N ALA A 21 -1.15 0.32 7.59
CA ALA A 21 -2.14 -0.74 7.74
C ALA A 21 -3.57 -0.27 7.37
N PRO A 22 -4.22 -0.86 6.34
CA PRO A 22 -3.67 -1.75 5.32
C PRO A 22 -2.47 -1.13 4.57
N GLN A 23 -1.62 -1.96 3.97
CA GLN A 23 -0.37 -1.49 3.34
C GLN A 23 -0.57 -0.98 1.91
N LEU A 24 -1.14 -1.82 1.05
CA LEU A 24 -1.28 -1.57 -0.39
C LEU A 24 -2.76 -1.48 -0.78
N GLY A 25 -3.05 -0.71 -1.82
CA GLY A 25 -4.40 -0.56 -2.39
C GLY A 25 -4.90 -1.76 -3.21
N THR A 26 -4.16 -2.88 -3.16
CA THR A 26 -4.50 -4.15 -3.80
C THR A 26 -4.32 -5.28 -2.79
N ASN A 27 -4.95 -6.44 -3.01
CA ASN A 27 -4.73 -7.60 -2.17
C ASN A 27 -3.27 -8.08 -2.31
N PRO A 28 -2.44 -8.02 -1.25
CA PRO A 28 -1.02 -8.33 -1.34
C PRO A 28 -0.75 -9.79 -1.74
N LEU A 29 -1.70 -10.71 -1.49
CA LEU A 29 -1.58 -12.12 -1.88
C LEU A 29 -1.65 -12.34 -3.40
N TYR A 30 -2.12 -11.35 -4.17
CA TYR A 30 -2.20 -11.46 -5.64
C TYR A 30 -0.90 -11.05 -6.34
N ILE A 31 -0.02 -10.31 -5.65
CA ILE A 31 1.17 -9.71 -6.25
C ILE A 31 2.12 -10.77 -6.82
N ALA A 32 2.35 -11.87 -6.11
CA ALA A 32 3.27 -12.91 -6.58
C ALA A 32 2.84 -13.50 -7.92
N ARG A 33 1.54 -13.74 -8.10
CA ARG A 33 0.96 -14.25 -9.36
C ARG A 33 1.06 -13.24 -10.50
N GLU A 34 0.84 -11.95 -10.22
CA GLU A 34 0.97 -10.92 -11.26
C GLU A 34 2.43 -10.66 -11.64
N ALA A 35 3.36 -10.77 -10.69
CA ALA A 35 4.79 -10.71 -10.93
C ALA A 35 5.29 -11.89 -11.80
N GLU A 36 4.81 -13.11 -11.52
CA GLU A 36 5.11 -14.31 -12.32
C GLU A 36 4.67 -14.14 -13.78
N LYS A 37 3.45 -13.66 -14.02
CA LYS A 37 2.95 -13.36 -15.39
C LYS A 37 3.78 -12.30 -16.10
N ALA A 38 4.34 -11.35 -15.35
CA ALA A 38 5.22 -10.31 -15.87
C ALA A 38 6.68 -10.77 -16.07
N GLY A 39 7.03 -12.00 -15.67
CA GLY A 39 8.40 -12.51 -15.73
C GLY A 39 9.36 -11.80 -14.77
N MET A 40 8.85 -11.27 -13.66
CA MET A 40 9.62 -10.49 -12.67
C MET A 40 9.56 -11.15 -11.29
N THR A 41 10.53 -10.84 -10.41
CA THR A 41 10.39 -11.18 -9.00
C THR A 41 9.24 -10.36 -8.37
N PRO A 42 8.57 -10.85 -7.31
CA PRO A 42 7.52 -10.08 -6.63
C PRO A 42 8.00 -8.73 -6.10
N VAL A 43 9.26 -8.65 -5.66
CA VAL A 43 9.87 -7.41 -5.18
C VAL A 43 10.03 -6.41 -6.31
N ASP A 44 10.67 -6.80 -7.42
CA ASP A 44 10.92 -5.91 -8.55
C ASP A 44 9.62 -5.44 -9.20
N TYR A 45 8.65 -6.35 -9.33
CA TYR A 45 7.31 -6.04 -9.81
C TYR A 45 6.64 -4.99 -8.91
N THR A 46 6.64 -5.20 -7.59
CA THR A 46 6.02 -4.27 -6.65
C THR A 46 6.67 -2.89 -6.70
N VAL A 47 8.01 -2.82 -6.71
CA VAL A 47 8.75 -1.55 -6.79
C VAL A 47 8.44 -0.84 -8.11
N LYS A 48 8.43 -1.56 -9.22
CA LYS A 48 8.05 -1.01 -10.53
C LYS A 48 6.61 -0.47 -10.51
N SER A 49 5.66 -1.27 -10.04
CA SER A 49 4.24 -0.87 -9.96
C SER A 49 3.98 0.31 -9.03
N LEU A 50 4.74 0.44 -7.94
CA LEU A 50 4.70 1.61 -7.05
C LEU A 50 5.21 2.87 -7.76
N LYS A 51 6.29 2.77 -8.55
CA LYS A 51 6.81 3.89 -9.34
C LYS A 51 5.87 4.29 -10.47
N GLU A 52 5.21 3.33 -11.11
CA GLU A 52 4.25 3.55 -12.19
C GLU A 52 2.85 3.97 -11.69
N GLY A 53 2.57 3.78 -10.39
CA GLY A 53 1.28 4.09 -9.77
C GLY A 53 0.18 3.04 -10.01
N SER A 54 0.51 1.89 -10.61
CA SER A 54 -0.42 0.76 -10.79
C SER A 54 -0.68 0.00 -9.48
N ILE A 55 0.29 0.03 -8.56
CA ILE A 55 0.08 -0.27 -7.13
C ILE A 55 0.31 1.04 -6.36
N ARG A 56 -0.55 1.33 -5.38
CA ARG A 56 -0.45 2.52 -4.51
C ARG A 56 -0.51 2.13 -3.04
N PHE A 57 -0.03 2.99 -2.15
CA PHE A 57 -0.24 2.80 -0.71
C PHE A 57 -1.71 2.95 -0.38
N ALA A 58 -2.23 2.11 0.52
CA ALA A 58 -3.65 2.13 0.88
C ALA A 58 -4.07 3.48 1.52
N ALA A 59 -3.14 4.10 2.26
CA ALA A 59 -3.32 5.39 2.93
C ALA A 59 -3.59 6.56 1.97
N GLU A 60 -3.30 6.41 0.68
CA GLU A 60 -3.64 7.43 -0.34
C GLU A 60 -5.14 7.47 -0.67
N GLN A 61 -5.88 6.39 -0.34
CA GLN A 61 -7.31 6.26 -0.65
C GLN A 61 -8.05 5.43 0.42
N PRO A 62 -8.08 5.87 1.70
CA PRO A 62 -8.61 5.05 2.80
C PRO A 62 -10.11 4.74 2.67
N GLU A 63 -10.87 5.58 1.96
CA GLU A 63 -12.33 5.49 1.83
C GLU A 63 -12.81 4.75 0.57
N ASN A 64 -11.91 4.20 -0.26
CA ASN A 64 -12.27 3.59 -1.55
C ASN A 64 -13.04 2.25 -1.47
N GLY A 65 -13.50 1.86 -0.28
CA GLY A 65 -14.21 0.60 -0.02
C GLY A 65 -13.33 -0.64 0.13
N LYS A 66 -12.02 -0.57 -0.18
CA LYS A 66 -11.07 -1.70 -0.07
C LYS A 66 -9.99 -1.49 0.99
N ASN A 67 -9.68 -0.24 1.32
CA ASN A 67 -8.50 0.15 2.10
C ASN A 67 -8.76 0.36 3.60
N HIS A 68 -9.87 -0.14 4.14
CA HIS A 68 -10.17 -0.08 5.58
C HIS A 68 -10.06 -1.47 6.23
N PRO A 69 -9.66 -1.57 7.51
CA PRO A 69 -9.73 -2.83 8.25
C PRO A 69 -11.19 -3.28 8.34
N ARG A 70 -11.45 -4.53 7.97
CA ARG A 70 -12.81 -5.11 7.95
C ARG A 70 -13.16 -5.90 9.20
N ASN A 71 -12.16 -6.54 9.80
CA ASN A 71 -12.31 -7.32 11.02
C ASN A 71 -11.34 -6.76 12.06
N LEU A 72 -11.86 -6.40 13.22
CA LEU A 72 -11.08 -5.95 14.36
C LEU A 72 -11.35 -6.90 15.52
N PHE A 73 -10.31 -7.62 15.95
CA PHE A 73 -10.35 -8.45 17.13
C PHE A 73 -9.79 -7.65 18.30
N ILE A 74 -10.49 -7.66 19.44
CA ILE A 74 -10.09 -6.90 20.63
C ILE A 74 -9.88 -7.90 21.76
N TRP A 75 -8.63 -8.09 22.15
CA TRP A 75 -8.23 -8.83 23.35
C TRP A 75 -6.91 -8.24 23.84
N ARG A 76 -6.85 -7.87 25.13
CA ARG A 76 -5.69 -7.34 25.87
C ARG A 76 -4.65 -6.56 25.04
#